data_AF-A0A371Y138-F1
#
_entry.id   AF-A0A371Y138-F1
#
_cell.length_a   1.000
_cell.length_b   1.000
_cell.length_c   1.000
_cell.angle_alpha   90.00
_cell.angle_beta   90.00
_cell.angle_gamma   90.00
#
_symmetry.space_group_name_H-M   'P 1'
#
loop_
_entity.id
_entity.type
_entity.pdbx_description
1 polymer ?
#
loop_
_entity_poly.entity_id
_entity_poly.type
_entity_poly.pdbx_seq_one_letter_code
_entity_poly.pdbx_strand_id
1 'polypeptide(L)'
;MSVRVWTQNTPCAILSLPLQRGAEPPQVWADSAHAGQLVHWAGDRLWLTLRTVSRPRGARGFVILPRRWKVERTIVWLMKARRNARNYERLPQRSEAHLNWSLITFMARCLALKRRARPQSHQKVQWVLPTSASSA
;
A
#
# COMPACT_ATOMS: atom_id res chain seq x y z
N MET A 1 2.62 -27.56 -3.06
CA MET A 1 1.18 -27.27 -2.93
C MET A 1 0.98 -25.93 -2.22
N SER A 2 0.15 -25.08 -2.81
CA SER A 2 -0.44 -23.83 -2.31
C SER A 2 0.47 -22.62 -2.07
N VAL A 3 0.72 -21.91 -3.18
CA VAL A 3 1.06 -20.48 -3.22
C VAL A 3 -0.09 -19.69 -2.58
N ARG A 4 0.20 -18.66 -1.76
CA ARG A 4 -0.78 -17.64 -1.36
C ARG A 4 -0.34 -16.28 -1.87
N VAL A 5 -0.98 -15.87 -2.96
CA VAL A 5 -0.95 -14.54 -3.60
C VAL A 5 -1.74 -13.56 -2.73
N TRP A 6 -1.23 -12.34 -2.54
CA TRP A 6 -1.94 -11.28 -1.82
C TRP A 6 -3.06 -10.68 -2.68
N THR A 7 -4.22 -11.34 -2.66
CA THR A 7 -5.48 -10.79 -3.16
C THR A 7 -6.29 -10.16 -2.01
N GLN A 8 -6.66 -8.89 -2.19
CA GLN A 8 -7.68 -8.09 -1.50
C GLN A 8 -7.71 -7.93 0.04
N ASN A 9 -7.02 -8.69 0.88
CA ASN A 9 -7.04 -8.43 2.34
C ASN A 9 -5.70 -8.66 3.05
N THR A 10 -5.41 -7.80 4.04
CA THR A 10 -4.25 -7.71 4.97
C THR A 10 -2.94 -7.02 4.48
N PRO A 11 -2.16 -6.37 5.38
CA PRO A 11 -1.22 -5.30 5.03
C PRO A 11 0.25 -5.73 4.91
N CYS A 12 0.95 -5.04 4.00
CA CYS A 12 2.37 -4.68 4.02
C CYS A 12 3.33 -5.72 4.63
N ALA A 13 3.79 -6.66 3.81
CA ALA A 13 5.06 -7.34 4.04
C ALA A 13 5.87 -7.32 2.73
N ILE A 14 6.96 -6.56 2.75
CA ILE A 14 8.06 -6.67 1.80
C ILE A 14 8.76 -7.97 2.14
N LEU A 15 8.73 -8.98 1.26
CA LEU A 15 9.76 -10.02 1.21
C LEU A 15 9.81 -10.61 -0.21
N SER A 16 11.01 -10.53 -0.76
CA SER A 16 11.53 -11.14 -1.98
C SER A 16 11.38 -12.66 -1.95
N LEU A 17 10.84 -13.28 -3.02
CA LEU A 17 10.99 -14.70 -3.43
C LEU A 17 10.39 -14.87 -4.86
N PRO A 18 10.80 -15.90 -5.62
CA PRO A 18 11.35 -15.78 -6.96
C PRO A 18 10.30 -15.94 -8.06
N LEU A 19 10.63 -15.40 -9.24
CA LEU A 19 9.91 -15.56 -10.50
C LEU A 19 9.57 -17.04 -10.78
N GLN A 20 8.31 -17.42 -10.65
CA GLN A 20 7.78 -18.61 -11.31
C GLN A 20 7.18 -18.18 -12.65
N ARG A 21 7.72 -18.73 -13.75
CA ARG A 21 7.42 -18.41 -15.17
C ARG A 21 6.02 -18.83 -15.65
N GLY A 22 4.99 -18.65 -14.81
CA GLY A 22 3.59 -18.87 -15.16
C GLY A 22 2.61 -18.12 -14.26
N ALA A 23 3.11 -17.34 -13.30
CA ALA A 23 2.27 -16.49 -12.48
C ALA A 23 1.97 -15.20 -13.23
N GLU A 24 0.68 -14.82 -13.30
CA GLU A 24 0.33 -13.49 -13.78
C GLU A 24 1.14 -12.43 -13.02
N PRO A 25 1.69 -11.43 -13.73
CA PRO A 25 2.49 -10.38 -13.12
C PRO A 25 1.73 -9.74 -11.93
N PRO A 26 2.40 -9.49 -10.79
CA PRO A 26 1.77 -8.87 -9.64
C PRO A 26 1.12 -7.54 -10.05
N GLN A 27 -0.18 -7.41 -9.75
CA GLN A 27 -0.93 -6.21 -10.12
C GLN A 27 -0.67 -5.08 -9.11
N VAL A 28 -0.08 -3.98 -9.59
CA VAL A 28 0.20 -2.77 -8.83
C VAL A 28 -0.71 -1.65 -9.30
N TRP A 29 -1.16 -0.79 -8.39
CA TRP A 29 -2.07 0.31 -8.70
C TRP A 29 -1.33 1.65 -8.57
N ALA A 30 -1.53 2.55 -9.53
CA ALA A 30 -0.90 3.88 -9.54
C ALA A 30 -1.90 4.99 -9.88
N ASP A 31 -1.54 6.22 -9.54
CA ASP A 31 -2.24 7.45 -9.96
C ASP A 31 -2.08 7.68 -11.47
N SER A 32 -3.10 8.24 -12.11
CA SER A 32 -3.05 8.85 -13.46
C SER A 32 -1.77 9.66 -13.78
N ALA A 33 -1.16 10.33 -12.80
CA ALA A 33 0.12 11.04 -12.96
C ALA A 33 1.29 10.13 -13.35
N HIS A 34 1.16 8.82 -13.09
CA HIS A 34 2.13 7.79 -13.43
C HIS A 34 1.73 6.99 -14.69
N ALA A 35 0.78 7.49 -15.47
CA ALA A 35 0.48 6.93 -16.79
C ALA A 35 1.66 7.14 -17.76
N GLY A 36 1.78 6.27 -18.78
CA GLY A 36 2.74 6.41 -19.86
C GLY A 36 3.97 5.52 -19.69
N GLN A 37 5.17 6.11 -19.83
CA GLN A 37 6.43 5.37 -19.94
C GLN A 37 6.71 4.47 -18.72
N LEU A 38 6.23 4.84 -17.54
CA LEU A 38 6.39 4.04 -16.33
C LEU A 38 5.64 2.71 -16.39
N VAL A 39 4.47 2.66 -17.05
CA VAL A 39 3.68 1.43 -17.20
C VAL A 39 4.44 0.42 -18.05
N HIS A 40 4.99 0.88 -19.18
CA HIS A 40 5.81 0.04 -20.06
C HIS A 40 7.10 -0.40 -19.35
N TRP A 41 7.83 0.54 -18.75
CA TRP A 41 9.05 0.22 -18.03
C TRP A 41 8.84 -0.77 -16.89
N ALA A 42 7.73 -0.68 -16.15
CA ALA A 42 7.39 -1.62 -15.09
C ALA A 42 7.09 -3.03 -15.62
N GLY A 43 6.44 -3.15 -16.78
CA GLY A 43 6.24 -4.42 -17.46
C GLY A 43 7.57 -5.03 -17.94
N ASP A 44 8.39 -4.23 -18.61
CA ASP A 44 9.62 -4.68 -19.26
C ASP A 44 10.74 -5.01 -18.27
N ARG A 45 10.87 -4.22 -17.20
CA ARG A 45 12.00 -4.28 -16.25
C ARG A 45 11.67 -4.99 -14.95
N LEU A 46 10.42 -4.91 -14.50
CA LEU A 46 9.99 -5.40 -13.18
C LEU A 46 8.99 -6.56 -13.26
N TRP A 47 8.51 -6.91 -14.46
CA TRP A 47 7.44 -7.90 -14.65
C TRP A 47 6.19 -7.59 -13.80
N LEU A 48 5.81 -6.32 -13.72
CA LEU A 48 4.66 -5.84 -12.95
C LEU A 48 3.57 -5.27 -13.86
N THR A 49 2.31 -5.56 -13.56
CA THR A 49 1.18 -4.90 -14.25
C THR A 49 0.74 -3.67 -13.47
N LEU A 50 1.09 -2.50 -13.99
CA LEU A 50 0.70 -1.21 -13.41
C LEU A 50 -0.69 -0.79 -13.94
N ARG A 51 -1.68 -0.76 -13.06
CA ARG A 51 -3.02 -0.25 -13.36
C ARG A 51 -3.18 1.17 -12.84
N THR A 52 -3.38 2.08 -13.76
CA THR A 52 -3.55 3.49 -13.46
C THR A 52 -5.01 3.80 -13.15
N VAL A 53 -5.30 4.33 -11.96
CA VAL A 53 -6.64 4.80 -11.60
C VAL A 53 -6.74 6.27 -11.98
N SER A 54 -7.52 6.53 -13.02
CA SER A 54 -7.82 7.89 -13.45
C SER A 54 -9.17 8.37 -12.92
N ARG A 55 -9.29 9.68 -12.79
CA ARG A 55 -10.56 10.34 -12.49
C ARG A 55 -11.51 10.15 -13.70
N PRO A 56 -12.80 9.85 -13.48
CA PRO A 56 -13.78 9.83 -14.57
C PRO A 56 -13.83 11.19 -15.27
N ARG A 57 -13.75 11.18 -16.61
CA ARG A 57 -13.79 12.40 -17.44
C ARG A 57 -15.13 13.10 -17.24
N GLY A 58 -15.10 14.40 -16.93
CA GLY A 58 -16.30 15.22 -16.73
C GLY A 58 -16.80 15.34 -15.28
N ALA A 59 -16.18 14.64 -14.32
CA ALA A 59 -16.51 14.88 -12.91
C ALA A 59 -16.06 16.29 -12.49
N ARG A 60 -16.94 17.05 -11.83
CA ARG A 60 -16.65 18.34 -11.19
C ARG A 60 -16.42 18.16 -9.69
N GLY A 61 -15.58 18.98 -9.06
CA GLY A 61 -15.31 18.92 -7.60
C GLY A 61 -14.23 17.92 -7.18
N PHE A 62 -14.28 17.41 -5.95
CA PHE A 62 -13.35 16.40 -5.41
C PHE A 62 -13.99 15.02 -5.48
N VAL A 63 -13.35 14.07 -6.17
CA VAL A 63 -13.81 12.67 -6.26
C VAL A 63 -12.87 11.79 -5.45
N ILE A 64 -13.42 11.00 -4.53
CA ILE A 64 -12.65 10.06 -3.74
C ILE A 64 -12.25 8.88 -4.63
N LEU A 65 -10.95 8.70 -4.85
CA LEU A 65 -10.41 7.53 -5.54
C LEU A 65 -10.09 6.44 -4.49
N PRO A 66 -10.77 5.27 -4.50
CA PRO A 66 -10.75 4.31 -3.39
C PRO A 66 -9.40 3.67 -3.05
N ARG A 67 -8.32 3.98 -3.79
CA ARG A 67 -6.97 3.44 -3.54
C ARG A 67 -5.85 4.49 -3.49
N ARG A 68 -6.16 5.77 -3.72
CA ARG A 68 -5.18 6.87 -3.75
C ARG A 68 -4.52 7.08 -2.38
N TRP A 69 -5.28 6.91 -1.31
CA TRP A 69 -4.81 7.10 0.07
C TRP A 69 -3.57 6.24 0.41
N LYS A 70 -3.40 5.06 -0.21
CA LYS A 70 -2.26 4.18 0.08
C LYS A 70 -0.94 4.82 -0.35
N VAL A 71 -0.92 5.41 -1.54
CA VAL A 71 0.27 6.10 -2.08
C VAL A 71 0.54 7.36 -1.27
N GLU A 72 -0.49 8.17 -1.05
CA GLU A 72 -0.37 9.41 -0.26
C GLU A 72 0.12 9.14 1.16
N ARG A 73 -0.35 8.06 1.79
CA ARG A 73 0.09 7.67 3.13
C ARG A 73 1.58 7.34 3.17
N THR A 74 2.12 6.64 2.18
CA THR A 74 3.56 6.37 2.09
C THR A 74 4.35 7.67 1.88
N ILE A 75 3.85 8.60 1.06
CA ILE A 75 4.47 9.92 0.87
C ILE A 75 4.48 10.70 2.19
N VAL A 76 3.37 10.72 2.92
CA VAL A 76 3.28 11.38 4.24
C VAL A 76 4.29 10.80 5.23
N TRP A 77 4.50 9.48 5.24
CA TRP A 77 5.52 8.85 6.08
C TRP A 77 6.95 9.25 5.70
N LEU A 78 7.23 9.35 4.39
CA LEU A 78 8.53 9.83 3.90
C LEU A 78 8.76 11.29 4.29
N MET A 79 7.75 12.15 4.18
CA MET A 79 7.84 13.57 4.55
C MET A 79 8.00 13.78 6.07
N LYS A 80 7.63 12.80 6.90
CA LYS A 80 7.90 12.87 8.35
C LYS A 80 9.40 12.93 8.66
N ALA A 81 10.24 12.35 7.80
CA ALA A 81 11.66 12.68 7.77
C ALA A 81 11.82 14.02 7.04
N ARG A 82 11.94 15.12 7.80
CA ARG A 82 11.98 16.51 7.27
C ARG A 82 12.98 16.71 6.12
N ARG A 83 14.04 15.91 6.07
CA ARG A 83 15.05 15.96 5.01
C ARG A 83 14.51 15.54 3.62
N ASN A 84 13.50 14.67 3.55
CA ASN A 84 12.86 14.29 2.28
C ASN A 84 11.88 15.35 1.76
N ALA A 85 11.50 16.34 2.58
CA ALA A 85 10.54 17.35 2.15
C ALA A 85 11.09 18.25 1.03
N ARG A 86 12.41 18.34 0.90
CA ARG A 86 13.10 19.10 -0.14
C ARG A 86 14.30 18.31 -0.65
N ASN A 87 14.42 18.22 -1.96
CA ASN A 87 15.57 17.60 -2.61
C ASN A 87 16.78 18.55 -2.53
N TYR A 88 17.50 18.49 -1.42
CA TYR A 88 18.73 19.28 -1.21
C TYR A 88 19.99 18.61 -1.77
N GLU A 89 19.87 17.38 -2.25
CA GLU A 89 21.01 16.55 -2.56
C GLU A 89 21.34 16.61 -4.04
N ARG A 90 22.59 16.94 -4.37
CA ARG A 90 23.07 17.04 -5.76
C ARG A 90 23.19 15.68 -6.47
N LEU A 91 23.28 14.60 -5.71
CA LEU A 91 23.52 13.25 -6.22
C LEU A 91 22.31 12.36 -5.90
N PRO A 92 21.73 11.68 -6.90
CA PRO A 92 20.54 10.84 -6.70
C PRO A 92 20.80 9.69 -5.71
N GLN A 93 22.02 9.17 -5.65
CA GLN A 93 22.40 8.08 -4.75
C GLN A 93 22.25 8.47 -3.27
N ARG A 94 22.49 9.75 -2.93
CA ARG A 94 22.32 10.22 -1.56
C ARG A 94 20.83 10.26 -1.20
N SER A 95 20.00 10.72 -2.15
CA SER A 95 18.57 10.87 -1.91
C SER A 95 17.91 9.51 -1.77
N GLU A 96 18.35 8.55 -2.57
CA GLU A 96 17.94 7.16 -2.47
C GLU A 96 18.31 6.55 -1.12
N ALA A 97 19.56 6.75 -0.66
CA ALA A 97 19.98 6.27 0.65
C ALA A 97 19.12 6.84 1.79
N HIS A 98 18.73 8.12 1.71
CA HIS A 98 17.88 8.74 2.72
C HIS A 98 16.43 8.24 2.68
N LEU A 99 15.87 7.99 1.50
CA LEU A 99 14.56 7.36 1.34
C LEU A 99 14.55 5.95 1.94
N ASN A 100 15.57 5.14 1.64
CA ASN A 100 15.74 3.80 2.18
C ASN A 100 15.83 3.82 3.72
N TRP A 101 16.67 4.70 4.27
CA TRP A 101 16.79 4.87 5.73
C TRP A 101 15.46 5.23 6.40
N SER A 102 14.69 6.13 5.78
CA SER A 102 13.39 6.58 6.27
C SER A 102 12.38 5.42 6.33
N LEU A 103 12.33 4.61 5.28
CA LEU A 103 11.45 3.44 5.21
C LEU A 103 11.87 2.34 6.19
N ILE A 104 13.17 2.06 6.33
CA ILE A 104 13.69 1.09 7.32
C ILE A 104 13.28 1.51 8.74
N THR A 105 13.49 2.77 9.08
CA THR A 105 13.12 3.31 10.40
C THR A 105 11.60 3.22 10.64
N PHE A 106 10.80 3.50 9.62
CA PHE A 106 9.34 3.34 9.68
C PHE A 106 8.93 1.89 9.92
N MET A 107 9.49 0.94 9.14
CA MET A 107 9.20 -0.49 9.28
C MET A 107 9.63 -1.03 10.65
N ALA A 108 10.80 -0.62 11.16
CA ALA A 108 11.28 -0.98 12.49
C ALA A 108 10.29 -0.50 13.59
N ARG A 109 9.75 0.71 13.45
CA ARG A 109 8.72 1.24 14.36
C ARG A 109 7.41 0.45 14.26
N CYS A 110 6.94 0.14 13.06
CA CYS A 110 5.74 -0.68 12.85
C CYS A 110 5.88 -2.06 13.49
N LEU A 111 7.04 -2.71 13.33
CA LEU A 111 7.32 -4.00 13.96
C LEU A 111 7.35 -3.89 15.49
N ALA A 112 8.01 -2.86 16.04
CA ALA A 112 8.06 -2.64 17.49
C ALA A 112 6.67 -2.34 18.09
N LEU A 113 5.82 -1.60 17.37
CA LEU A 113 4.43 -1.33 17.80
C LEU A 113 3.55 -2.59 17.70
N LYS A 114 3.69 -3.38 16.64
CA LYS A 114 2.96 -4.64 16.47
C LYS A 114 3.31 -5.66 17.57
N ARG A 115 4.58 -5.70 18.00
CA ARG A 115 5.01 -6.53 19.15
C ARG A 115 4.38 -6.08 20.47
N ARG A 116 4.16 -4.77 20.65
CA ARG A 116 3.50 -4.22 21.86
C ARG A 116 1.98 -4.43 21.87
N ALA A 117 1.35 -4.55 20.70
CA ALA A 117 -0.10 -4.66 20.55
C ALA A 117 -0.67 -6.10 20.71
N ARG A 118 0.05 -7.04 21.32
CA ARG A 118 -0.45 -8.39 21.64
C ARG A 118 -0.72 -8.48 23.15
N PRO A 119 -1.91 -8.87 23.65
CA PRO A 119 -3.01 -9.61 23.00
C PRO A 119 -4.40 -8.94 23.10
N GLN A 120 -5.30 -9.24 22.16
CA GLN A 120 -6.73 -9.38 22.47
C GLN A 120 -7.22 -10.65 21.80
N SER A 121 -7.58 -11.62 22.64
CA SER A 121 -8.42 -12.75 22.27
C SER A 121 -9.62 -12.22 21.49
N HIS A 122 -9.94 -12.89 20.40
CA HIS A 122 -11.08 -12.59 19.56
C HIS A 122 -12.36 -12.84 20.38
N GLN A 123 -12.76 -11.89 21.22
CA GLN A 123 -14.03 -11.99 21.93
C GLN A 123 -15.12 -11.81 20.88
N LYS A 124 -15.74 -12.94 20.54
CA LYS A 124 -16.83 -13.02 19.56
C LYS A 124 -17.98 -12.17 20.12
N VAL A 125 -18.12 -10.94 19.65
CA VAL A 125 -19.31 -10.13 19.95
C VAL A 125 -20.46 -10.76 19.18
N GLN A 126 -21.21 -11.61 19.89
CA GLN A 126 -22.47 -12.15 19.43
C GLN A 126 -23.49 -11.01 19.51
N TRP A 127 -23.87 -10.45 18.35
CA TRP A 127 -25.04 -9.60 18.26
C TRP A 127 -26.27 -10.46 18.56
N VAL A 128 -26.77 -10.40 19.78
CA VAL A 128 -28.15 -10.83 20.07
C VAL A 128 -29.05 -9.71 19.60
N LEU A 129 -29.74 -9.93 18.49
CA LEU A 129 -30.84 -9.07 18.07
C LEU A 129 -31.94 -9.16 19.13
N PRO A 130 -32.53 -8.04 19.59
CA PRO A 130 -33.71 -8.10 20.42
C PRO A 130 -34.84 -8.72 19.59
N THR A 131 -35.28 -9.91 19.96
CA THR A 131 -36.52 -10.49 19.45
C THR A 131 -37.68 -9.60 19.90
N SER A 132 -38.08 -8.68 19.02
CA SER A 132 -39.35 -7.98 19.10
C SER A 132 -40.44 -8.86 18.47
N ALA A 133 -41.09 -9.68 19.29
CA ALA A 133 -42.39 -10.31 19.04
C ALA A 133 -42.73 -11.15 20.27
N SER A 134 -43.93 -11.20 20.83
CA SER A 134 -45.19 -10.54 20.57
C SER A 134 -46.04 -10.94 21.79
N SER A 135 -46.56 -9.98 22.53
CA SER A 135 -47.66 -10.21 23.46
C SER A 135 -48.93 -10.51 22.66
N ALA A 136 -49.47 -11.72 22.77
CA ALA A 136 -50.88 -12.05 22.54
C ALA A 136 -51.16 -13.44 23.12
#